data_AF-A0A2E1BYF7-F1
#
_entry.id   AF-A0A2E1BYF7-F1
#
_cell.length_a   1.000
_cell.length_b   1.000
_cell.length_c   1.000
_cell.angle_alpha   90.00
_cell.angle_beta   90.00
_cell.angle_gamma   90.00
#
_symmetry.space_group_name_H-M   'P 1'
#
loop_
_entity.id
_entity.type
_entity.pdbx_description
1 polymer ?
#
loop_
_entity_poly.entity_id
_entity_poly.type
_entity_poly.pdbx_seq_one_letter_code
_entity_poly.pdbx_strand_id
1 'polypeptide(L)'
;MSSSITLDEIFEVVVISMRDAFLAVTVFVAAMVLLFSWLQYVSAGRFVGWIRDNRGLQPLIGALMGLTPGCGGAIIVMPMYTKGYVTYGTVIATLIATLGDAAFVLIGAVFQDISFLAPVVAVHLISFIVAVTWGFAVDRFGITPISPLGITKKKSLHVAEEMKYISPEEKDVAIISELPRESQEGLGYKIIHQGYRVWWVVTIIGFSLGILLLIWYAQDPEYSPSLVWDPFTRDGLITWVGFMGTLLSIILYISSKNFIRDDTEATIGDKLNSFDETLVHAASETAFVTFWVVLAYLIFEFGMLFSGISESDLSQGGAGAEAVVVAAIIGLVPGCGPQIIAISAYVEGIVSFPALVSNAISQDGDALFPLLVRHKKASIWATVHTTLPALIVGFLFMWLLDEYQILAEILQP
;
A
#
# COMPACT_ATOMS: atom_id res chain seq x y z
N MET A 1 6.65 -34.34 3.06
CA MET A 1 5.43 -34.59 3.84
C MET A 1 4.28 -34.07 2.99
N SER A 2 3.35 -34.92 2.54
CA SER A 2 2.14 -34.43 1.87
C SER A 2 1.10 -34.11 2.95
N SER A 3 1.07 -32.87 3.43
CA SER A 3 -0.11 -32.35 4.08
C SER A 3 -1.23 -32.37 3.04
N SER A 4 -2.25 -33.20 3.24
CA SER A 4 -3.44 -33.18 2.39
C SER A 4 -4.22 -31.92 2.73
N ILE A 5 -4.03 -30.86 1.94
CA ILE A 5 -4.74 -29.59 2.09
C ILE A 5 -6.25 -29.88 2.05
N THR A 6 -6.97 -29.40 3.07
CA THR A 6 -8.41 -29.64 3.19
C THR A 6 -9.22 -28.56 2.44
N LEU A 7 -10.47 -28.87 2.09
CA LEU A 7 -11.36 -27.87 1.49
C LEU A 7 -11.67 -26.72 2.45
N ASP A 8 -11.67 -26.99 3.76
CA ASP A 8 -11.92 -26.00 4.80
C ASP A 8 -10.76 -24.99 4.87
N GLU A 9 -9.51 -25.46 4.82
CA GLU A 9 -8.31 -24.59 4.75
C GLU A 9 -8.34 -23.70 3.50
N ILE A 10 -8.71 -24.25 2.34
CA ILE A 10 -8.83 -23.47 1.10
C ILE A 10 -9.91 -22.39 1.25
N PHE A 11 -11.05 -22.74 1.82
CA PHE A 11 -12.14 -21.80 2.04
C PHE A 11 -11.76 -20.68 3.02
N GLU A 12 -11.06 -21.03 4.10
CA GLU A 12 -10.56 -20.08 5.09
C GLU A 12 -9.59 -19.08 4.47
N VAL A 13 -8.59 -19.55 3.73
CA VAL A 13 -7.64 -18.69 2.99
C VAL A 13 -8.36 -17.73 2.07
N VAL A 14 -9.37 -18.19 1.34
CA VAL A 14 -10.14 -17.34 0.42
C VAL A 14 -10.89 -16.25 1.16
N VAL A 15 -11.60 -16.60 2.23
CA VAL A 15 -12.45 -15.63 2.95
C VAL A 15 -11.60 -14.62 3.72
N ILE A 16 -10.52 -15.06 4.36
CA ILE A 16 -9.57 -14.19 5.06
C ILE A 16 -8.95 -13.21 4.06
N SER A 17 -8.44 -13.70 2.91
CA SER A 17 -7.89 -12.86 1.85
C SER A 17 -8.90 -11.82 1.35
N MET A 18 -10.16 -12.22 1.15
CA MET A 18 -11.23 -11.31 0.74
C MET A 18 -11.55 -10.26 1.82
N ARG A 19 -11.60 -10.67 3.08
CA ARG A 19 -11.88 -9.79 4.23
C ARG A 19 -10.79 -8.73 4.36
N ASP A 20 -9.54 -9.15 4.34
CA ASP A 20 -8.38 -8.29 4.62
C ASP A 20 -8.12 -7.36 3.44
N ALA A 21 -8.22 -7.84 2.19
CA ALA A 21 -8.15 -6.98 1.02
C ALA A 21 -9.21 -5.86 1.03
N PHE A 22 -10.40 -6.11 1.62
CA PHE A 22 -11.40 -5.06 1.78
C PHE A 22 -11.05 -4.09 2.91
N LEU A 23 -10.85 -4.61 4.11
CA LEU A 23 -10.75 -3.79 5.33
C LEU A 23 -9.39 -3.13 5.52
N ALA A 24 -8.30 -3.77 5.09
CA ALA A 24 -6.94 -3.22 5.22
C ALA A 24 -6.55 -2.32 4.04
N VAL A 25 -7.07 -2.59 2.83
CA VAL A 25 -6.66 -1.86 1.61
C VAL A 25 -7.80 -1.07 0.98
N THR A 26 -8.89 -1.75 0.61
CA THR A 26 -9.94 -1.17 -0.23
C THR A 26 -10.60 0.05 0.40
N VAL A 27 -10.97 -0.01 1.68
CA VAL A 27 -11.67 1.09 2.36
C VAL A 27 -10.83 2.37 2.45
N PHE A 28 -9.51 2.25 2.59
CA PHE A 28 -8.59 3.39 2.60
C PHE A 28 -8.33 3.93 1.20
N VAL A 29 -8.22 3.06 0.19
CA VAL A 29 -8.15 3.47 -1.22
C VAL A 29 -9.44 4.23 -1.61
N ALA A 30 -10.61 3.70 -1.23
CA ALA A 30 -11.91 4.33 -1.47
C ALA A 30 -11.97 5.73 -0.84
N ALA A 31 -11.62 5.83 0.45
CA ALA A 31 -11.59 7.07 1.19
C ALA A 31 -10.65 8.09 0.52
N MET A 32 -9.49 7.65 0.03
CA MET A 32 -8.53 8.55 -0.61
C MET A 32 -8.98 9.02 -1.99
N VAL A 33 -9.48 8.11 -2.84
CA VAL A 33 -10.01 8.48 -4.16
C VAL A 33 -11.15 9.48 -3.99
N LEU A 34 -12.05 9.25 -3.03
CA LEU A 34 -13.13 10.17 -2.69
C LEU A 34 -12.61 11.52 -2.18
N LEU A 35 -11.66 11.51 -1.22
CA LEU A 35 -11.06 12.71 -0.66
C LEU A 35 -10.40 13.55 -1.75
N PHE A 36 -9.66 12.93 -2.67
CA PHE A 36 -9.05 13.64 -3.80
C PHE A 36 -10.07 14.23 -4.75
N SER A 37 -11.06 13.44 -5.16
CA SER A 37 -12.10 13.91 -6.07
C SER A 37 -12.86 15.09 -5.47
N TRP A 38 -13.18 15.02 -4.17
CA TRP A 38 -13.81 16.11 -3.43
C TRP A 38 -12.89 17.33 -3.29
N LEU A 39 -11.62 17.15 -2.92
CA LEU A 39 -10.65 18.24 -2.82
C LEU A 39 -10.43 18.93 -4.16
N GLN A 40 -10.40 18.19 -5.27
CA GLN A 40 -10.27 18.76 -6.61
C GLN A 40 -11.50 19.56 -7.00
N TYR A 41 -12.69 19.00 -6.76
CA TYR A 41 -13.96 19.67 -7.00
C TYR A 41 -14.05 21.00 -6.23
N VAL A 42 -13.75 20.99 -4.93
CA VAL A 42 -13.83 22.19 -4.07
C VAL A 42 -12.71 23.19 -4.36
N SER A 43 -11.50 22.72 -4.66
CA SER A 43 -10.34 23.61 -4.89
C SER A 43 -10.27 24.18 -6.31
N ALA A 44 -11.17 23.77 -7.21
CA ALA A 44 -11.10 24.04 -8.65
C ALA A 44 -9.70 23.70 -9.22
N GLY A 45 -9.12 22.59 -8.76
CA GLY A 45 -7.78 22.12 -9.16
C GLY A 45 -6.58 22.81 -8.50
N ARG A 46 -6.75 23.89 -7.72
CA ARG A 46 -5.63 24.62 -7.09
C ARG A 46 -4.80 23.78 -6.12
N PHE A 47 -5.40 22.81 -5.45
CA PHE A 47 -4.72 21.91 -4.51
C PHE A 47 -3.62 21.08 -5.21
N VAL A 48 -3.93 20.56 -6.39
CA VAL A 48 -2.97 19.79 -7.20
C VAL A 48 -1.83 20.68 -7.68
N GLY A 49 -2.13 21.94 -8.06
CA GLY A 49 -1.13 22.95 -8.40
C GLY A 49 -0.13 23.17 -7.26
N TRP A 50 -0.62 23.38 -6.04
CA TRP A 50 0.24 23.59 -4.86
C TRP A 50 1.17 22.40 -4.57
N ILE A 51 0.67 21.15 -4.67
CA ILE A 51 1.50 19.96 -4.51
C ILE A 51 2.58 19.93 -5.59
N ARG A 52 2.20 20.20 -6.86
CA ARG A 52 3.11 20.20 -8.01
C ARG A 52 4.15 21.30 -7.94
N ASP A 53 3.85 22.45 -7.35
CA ASP A 53 4.78 23.58 -7.22
C ASP A 53 5.82 23.33 -6.11
N ASN A 54 5.47 22.53 -5.09
CA ASN A 54 6.33 22.21 -3.96
C ASN A 54 7.05 20.86 -4.10
N ARG A 55 7.52 20.50 -5.32
CA ARG A 55 8.24 19.22 -5.58
C ARG A 55 9.40 18.96 -4.62
N GLY A 56 10.10 20.02 -4.20
CA GLY A 56 11.24 19.94 -3.29
C GLY A 56 10.91 19.48 -1.87
N LEU A 57 9.64 19.41 -1.46
CA LEU A 57 9.23 18.90 -0.15
C LEU A 57 8.50 17.56 -0.22
N GLN A 58 8.17 17.07 -1.43
CA GLN A 58 7.32 15.89 -1.57
C GLN A 58 7.94 14.62 -0.96
N PRO A 59 9.25 14.29 -1.13
CA PRO A 59 9.83 13.12 -0.48
C PRO A 59 9.79 13.17 1.05
N LEU A 60 9.94 14.36 1.65
CA LEU A 60 9.82 14.53 3.10
C LEU A 60 8.39 14.27 3.58
N ILE A 61 7.40 14.86 2.90
CA ILE A 61 5.98 14.63 3.22
C ILE A 61 5.64 13.15 3.02
N GLY A 62 6.14 12.53 1.95
CA GLY A 62 5.98 11.12 1.68
C GLY A 62 6.51 10.22 2.80
N ALA A 63 7.73 10.49 3.30
CA ALA A 63 8.30 9.76 4.42
C ALA A 63 7.49 9.94 5.72
N LEU A 64 7.00 11.15 6.01
CA LEU A 64 6.12 11.41 7.16
C LEU A 64 4.80 10.63 7.05
N MET A 65 4.23 10.53 5.85
CA MET A 65 3.04 9.71 5.62
C MET A 65 3.35 8.21 5.79
N GLY A 66 4.51 7.76 5.31
CA GLY A 66 4.96 6.37 5.45
C GLY A 66 5.17 5.92 6.90
N LEU A 67 5.65 6.82 7.77
CA LEU A 67 5.81 6.57 9.22
C LEU A 67 4.49 6.28 9.96
N THR A 68 3.34 6.53 9.34
CA THR A 68 2.04 6.26 9.97
C THR A 68 1.85 4.74 10.10
N PRO A 69 1.62 4.20 11.30
CA PRO A 69 1.33 2.78 11.48
C PRO A 69 0.13 2.31 10.64
N GLY A 70 0.19 1.06 10.17
CA GLY A 70 -0.92 0.39 9.48
C GLY A 70 -1.10 0.71 7.99
N CYS A 71 -0.01 0.98 7.27
CA CYS A 71 0.06 1.21 5.81
C CYS A 71 -0.77 2.39 5.26
N GLY A 72 -1.69 2.99 6.02
CA GLY A 72 -2.71 3.91 5.52
C GLY A 72 -2.13 5.14 4.81
N GLY A 73 -1.09 5.75 5.38
CA GLY A 73 -0.40 6.87 4.74
C GLY A 73 0.30 6.49 3.43
N ALA A 74 0.87 5.28 3.36
CA ALA A 74 1.51 4.78 2.15
C ALA A 74 0.50 4.41 1.06
N ILE A 75 -0.61 3.76 1.43
CA ILE A 75 -1.74 3.43 0.54
C ILE A 75 -2.30 4.70 -0.10
N ILE A 76 -2.30 5.83 0.61
CA ILE A 76 -2.75 7.12 0.08
C ILE A 76 -1.80 7.67 -1.02
N VAL A 77 -0.49 7.51 -0.86
CA VAL A 77 0.51 8.09 -1.78
C VAL A 77 0.53 7.36 -3.13
N MET A 78 0.25 6.06 -3.18
CA MET A 78 0.34 5.29 -4.43
C MET A 78 -0.65 5.77 -5.51
N PRO A 79 -1.94 5.99 -5.22
CA PRO A 79 -2.86 6.63 -6.16
C PRO A 79 -2.40 8.03 -6.60
N MET A 80 -1.83 8.84 -5.70
CA MET A 80 -1.31 10.17 -6.06
C MET A 80 -0.21 10.09 -7.12
N TYR A 81 0.66 9.11 -6.99
CA TYR A 81 1.73 8.88 -7.96
C TYR A 81 1.17 8.45 -9.32
N THR A 82 0.22 7.50 -9.31
CA THR A 82 -0.41 7.02 -10.55
C THR A 82 -1.19 8.11 -11.27
N LYS A 83 -1.70 9.12 -10.53
CA LYS A 83 -2.35 10.33 -11.06
C LYS A 83 -1.36 11.47 -11.40
N GLY A 84 -0.05 11.27 -11.20
CA GLY A 84 1.00 12.22 -11.56
C GLY A 84 1.16 13.42 -10.61
N TYR A 85 0.61 13.35 -9.39
CA TYR A 85 0.68 14.46 -8.43
C TYR A 85 1.98 14.49 -7.63
N VAL A 86 2.53 13.32 -7.32
CA VAL A 86 3.79 13.17 -6.57
C VAL A 86 4.86 12.52 -7.44
N THR A 87 6.12 12.77 -7.10
CA THR A 87 7.28 12.21 -7.81
C THR A 87 7.52 10.73 -7.49
N TYR A 88 8.37 10.07 -8.28
CA TYR A 88 8.81 8.71 -7.97
C TYR A 88 9.65 8.65 -6.68
N GLY A 89 10.51 9.65 -6.42
CA GLY A 89 11.24 9.75 -5.16
C GLY A 89 10.32 9.87 -3.93
N THR A 90 9.15 10.49 -4.08
CA THR A 90 8.12 10.52 -3.03
C THR A 90 7.57 9.13 -2.74
N VAL A 91 7.28 8.32 -3.77
CA VAL A 91 6.87 6.92 -3.59
C VAL A 91 7.94 6.14 -2.85
N ILE A 92 9.20 6.24 -3.28
CA ILE A 92 10.32 5.54 -2.64
C ILE A 92 10.49 5.95 -1.17
N ALA A 93 10.43 7.27 -0.88
CA ALA A 93 10.49 7.75 0.49
C ALA A 93 9.36 7.20 1.35
N THR A 94 8.13 7.19 0.82
CA THR A 94 6.97 6.66 1.54
C THR A 94 7.11 5.16 1.82
N LEU A 95 7.53 4.36 0.84
CA LEU A 95 7.69 2.92 0.99
C LEU A 95 8.79 2.58 2.02
N ILE A 96 9.97 3.19 1.92
CA ILE A 96 11.08 2.97 2.88
C ILE A 96 10.69 3.34 4.31
N ALA A 97 9.88 4.39 4.49
CA ALA A 97 9.46 4.81 5.83
C ALA A 97 8.36 3.94 6.43
N THR A 98 7.75 3.03 5.64
CA THR A 98 6.56 2.28 6.06
C THR A 98 6.93 0.98 6.77
N LEU A 99 6.38 0.81 7.97
CA LEU A 99 6.46 -0.43 8.76
C LEU A 99 5.14 -1.21 8.79
N GLY A 100 4.12 -0.69 8.11
CA GLY A 100 2.79 -1.30 8.04
C GLY A 100 2.18 -1.62 9.40
N ASP A 101 1.48 -2.75 9.49
CA ASP A 101 0.92 -3.27 10.75
C ASP A 101 2.00 -3.78 11.71
N ALA A 102 3.18 -4.13 11.18
CA ALA A 102 4.30 -4.62 11.99
C ALA A 102 4.84 -3.53 12.94
N ALA A 103 4.61 -2.24 12.63
CA ALA A 103 4.84 -1.14 13.55
C ALA A 103 4.11 -1.33 14.90
N PHE A 104 2.88 -1.86 14.88
CA PHE A 104 2.13 -2.12 16.11
C PHE A 104 2.73 -3.24 16.95
N VAL A 105 3.25 -4.29 16.31
CA VAL A 105 4.00 -5.38 16.97
C VAL A 105 5.22 -4.84 17.70
N LEU A 106 5.99 -4.02 17.00
CA LEU A 106 7.19 -3.43 17.57
C LEU A 106 6.84 -2.48 18.74
N ILE A 107 5.80 -1.65 18.61
CA ILE A 107 5.31 -0.78 19.70
C ILE A 107 4.76 -1.59 20.88
N GLY A 108 4.04 -2.68 20.61
CA GLY A 108 3.51 -3.57 21.63
C GLY A 108 4.59 -4.23 22.48
N ALA A 109 5.70 -4.62 21.85
CA ALA A 109 6.87 -5.13 22.56
C ALA A 109 7.39 -4.14 23.61
N VAL A 110 7.33 -2.82 23.36
CA VAL A 110 7.72 -1.78 24.33
C VAL A 110 6.80 -1.76 25.56
N PHE A 111 5.51 -2.02 25.38
CA PHE A 111 4.57 -2.07 26.51
C PHE A 111 4.81 -3.30 27.39
N GLN A 112 5.33 -4.39 26.83
CA GLN A 112 5.70 -5.59 27.57
C GLN A 112 7.06 -5.45 28.26
N ASP A 113 8.05 -4.91 27.54
CA ASP A 113 9.39 -4.64 28.05
C ASP A 113 9.95 -3.31 27.49
N ILE A 114 10.30 -2.41 28.40
CA ILE A 114 10.84 -1.09 28.06
C ILE A 114 12.20 -1.15 27.37
N SER A 115 12.93 -2.28 27.48
CA SER A 115 14.19 -2.51 26.77
C SER A 115 14.04 -2.32 25.25
N PHE A 116 12.88 -2.68 24.68
CA PHE A 116 12.58 -2.52 23.26
C PHE A 116 12.39 -1.06 22.82
N LEU A 117 12.22 -0.10 23.73
CA LEU A 117 12.00 1.30 23.36
C LEU A 117 13.13 1.85 22.46
N ALA A 118 14.38 1.53 22.80
CA ALA A 118 15.55 1.98 22.04
C ALA A 118 15.55 1.44 20.59
N PRO A 119 15.43 0.11 20.35
CA PRO A 119 15.38 -0.41 18.99
C PRO A 119 14.15 0.05 18.20
N VAL A 120 12.97 0.20 18.83
CA VAL A 120 11.78 0.74 18.14
C VAL A 120 12.02 2.14 17.60
N VAL A 121 12.51 3.03 18.46
CA VAL A 121 12.82 4.42 18.07
C VAL A 121 13.93 4.43 17.02
N ALA A 122 14.95 3.59 17.18
CA ALA A 122 16.04 3.49 16.22
C ALA A 122 15.53 3.07 14.83
N VAL A 123 14.76 1.99 14.70
CA VAL A 123 14.22 1.53 13.40
C VAL A 123 13.39 2.62 12.72
N HIS A 124 12.45 3.25 13.43
CA HIS A 124 11.61 4.30 12.85
C HIS A 124 12.44 5.51 12.40
N LEU A 125 13.41 5.94 13.23
CA LEU A 125 14.24 7.10 12.91
C LEU A 125 15.19 6.80 11.75
N ILE A 126 15.81 5.62 11.73
CA ILE A 126 16.69 5.16 10.64
C ILE A 126 15.88 5.08 9.35
N SER A 127 14.75 4.37 9.34
CA SER A 127 13.88 4.26 8.17
C SER A 127 13.43 5.63 7.68
N PHE A 128 13.06 6.56 8.56
CA PHE A 128 12.71 7.93 8.16
C PHE A 128 13.87 8.69 7.52
N ILE A 129 15.06 8.67 8.13
CA ILE A 129 16.24 9.36 7.60
C ILE A 129 16.62 8.77 6.24
N VAL A 130 16.65 7.45 6.12
CA VAL A 130 16.95 6.75 4.86
C VAL A 130 15.88 7.07 3.82
N ALA A 131 14.60 7.02 4.16
CA ALA A 131 13.49 7.37 3.28
C ALA A 131 13.65 8.77 2.68
N VAL A 132 13.86 9.78 3.54
CA VAL A 132 13.99 11.17 3.12
C VAL A 132 15.21 11.34 2.23
N THR A 133 16.37 10.88 2.68
CA THR A 133 17.63 11.03 1.94
C THR A 133 17.61 10.29 0.61
N TRP A 134 17.12 9.05 0.59
CA TRP A 134 17.06 8.21 -0.59
C TRP A 134 15.98 8.67 -1.58
N GLY A 135 14.80 9.08 -1.10
CA GLY A 135 13.76 9.66 -1.95
C GLY A 135 14.21 10.95 -2.63
N PHE A 136 14.91 11.82 -1.91
CA PHE A 136 15.53 13.00 -2.52
C PHE A 136 16.63 12.63 -3.53
N ALA A 137 17.44 11.61 -3.23
CA ALA A 137 18.45 11.12 -4.18
C ALA A 137 17.81 10.61 -5.47
N VAL A 138 16.74 9.80 -5.38
CA VAL A 138 15.98 9.27 -6.52
C VAL A 138 15.50 10.41 -7.43
N ASP A 139 14.87 11.43 -6.86
CA ASP A 139 14.42 12.59 -7.64
C ASP A 139 15.58 13.41 -8.21
N ARG A 140 16.65 13.61 -7.43
CA ARG A 140 17.83 14.40 -7.82
C ARG A 140 18.60 13.76 -8.98
N PHE A 141 18.68 12.43 -9.01
CA PHE A 141 19.33 11.66 -10.07
C PHE A 141 18.39 11.39 -11.25
N GLY A 142 17.12 11.81 -11.19
CA GLY A 142 16.15 11.58 -12.25
C GLY A 142 15.83 10.10 -12.46
N ILE A 143 15.95 9.30 -11.39
CA ILE A 143 15.57 7.89 -11.38
C ILE A 143 14.04 7.84 -11.53
N THR A 144 13.59 7.04 -12.49
CA THR A 144 12.16 6.83 -12.76
C THR A 144 11.96 5.37 -13.18
N PRO A 145 10.72 4.85 -13.18
CA PRO A 145 10.46 3.48 -13.66
C PRO A 145 10.87 3.23 -15.12
N ILE A 146 11.03 4.29 -15.91
CA ILE A 146 11.43 4.23 -17.33
C ILE A 146 12.96 4.38 -17.46
N SER A 147 13.59 5.12 -16.56
CA SER A 147 15.04 5.30 -16.46
C SER A 147 15.50 4.94 -15.04
N PRO A 148 15.53 3.64 -14.71
CA PRO A 148 15.76 3.18 -13.34
C PRO A 148 17.18 3.48 -12.84
N LEU A 149 18.15 3.65 -13.73
CA LEU A 149 19.53 3.97 -13.36
C LEU A 149 19.81 5.49 -13.32
N GLY A 150 18.83 6.35 -13.65
CA GLY A 150 19.01 7.82 -13.69
C GLY A 150 19.87 8.34 -14.87
N ILE A 151 20.36 7.45 -15.73
CA ILE A 151 21.22 7.79 -16.88
C ILE A 151 20.33 8.04 -18.10
N THR A 152 19.61 9.18 -18.14
CA THR A 152 19.22 9.84 -19.40
C THR A 152 18.54 11.18 -19.10
N LYS A 153 19.36 12.24 -19.02
CA LYS A 153 18.92 13.64 -18.90
C LYS A 153 18.12 14.16 -20.10
N LYS A 154 17.94 13.35 -21.15
CA LYS A 154 17.35 13.76 -22.45
C LYS A 154 15.92 13.28 -22.68
N LYS A 155 15.37 12.41 -21.82
CA LYS A 155 14.00 11.85 -21.99
C LYS A 155 13.01 12.24 -20.89
N SER A 156 13.50 12.72 -19.73
CA SER A 156 12.62 13.26 -18.67
C SER A 156 11.96 14.58 -19.07
N LEU A 157 12.55 15.34 -20.01
CA LEU A 157 11.92 16.50 -20.62
C LEU A 157 10.66 16.11 -21.42
N HIS A 158 10.70 14.98 -22.15
CA HIS A 158 9.55 14.49 -22.91
C HIS A 158 8.41 13.99 -22.02
N VAL A 159 8.70 13.37 -20.87
CA VAL A 159 7.64 12.97 -19.92
C VAL A 159 7.05 14.19 -19.21
N ALA A 160 7.86 15.20 -18.89
CA ALA A 160 7.38 16.48 -18.37
C ALA A 160 6.59 17.30 -19.42
N GLU A 161 6.93 17.18 -20.71
CA GLU A 161 6.22 17.80 -21.84
C GLU A 161 4.93 17.03 -22.21
N GLU A 162 4.92 15.70 -22.16
CA GLU A 162 3.71 14.87 -22.29
C GLU A 162 2.76 15.11 -21.10
N MET A 163 3.29 15.31 -19.88
CA MET A 163 2.51 15.76 -18.71
C MET A 163 2.02 17.21 -18.81
N LYS A 164 2.57 18.01 -19.73
CA LYS A 164 2.11 19.38 -20.01
C LYS A 164 0.87 19.39 -20.90
N TYR A 165 0.64 18.33 -21.67
CA TYR A 165 -0.54 18.17 -22.54
C TYR A 165 -1.81 17.70 -21.81
N ILE A 166 -1.72 17.43 -20.50
CA ILE A 166 -2.88 17.14 -19.64
C ILE A 166 -3.04 18.30 -18.64
N SER A 167 -3.22 19.51 -19.18
CA SER A 167 -3.88 20.60 -18.46
C SER A 167 -5.05 21.04 -19.32
N PRO A 168 -6.29 21.13 -18.80
CA PRO A 168 -7.32 21.87 -19.50
C PRO A 168 -6.91 23.33 -19.47
N GLU A 169 -6.41 23.85 -20.59
CA GLU A 169 -6.35 25.30 -20.77
C GLU A 169 -7.80 25.80 -20.83
N GLU A 170 -8.05 27.02 -20.34
CA GLU A 170 -9.36 27.70 -20.21
C GLU A 170 -10.18 27.81 -21.53
N LYS A 171 -9.76 27.17 -22.62
CA LYS A 171 -10.49 27.02 -23.88
C LYS A 171 -11.36 25.76 -23.97
N ASP A 172 -11.23 24.79 -23.06
CA ASP A 172 -11.88 23.48 -23.19
C ASP A 172 -13.36 23.44 -22.80
N VAL A 173 -13.91 24.47 -22.14
CA VAL A 173 -15.32 24.50 -21.71
C VAL A 173 -16.29 24.42 -22.91
N ALA A 174 -15.90 24.94 -24.08
CA ALA A 174 -16.72 24.87 -25.30
C ALA A 174 -16.58 23.56 -26.08
N ILE A 175 -15.48 22.82 -25.88
CA ILE A 175 -15.21 21.55 -26.58
C ILE A 175 -15.80 20.37 -25.79
N ILE A 176 -15.87 20.48 -24.46
CA ILE A 176 -16.49 19.48 -23.57
C ILE A 176 -17.97 19.23 -23.91
N SER A 177 -18.71 20.24 -24.40
CA SER A 177 -20.10 20.07 -24.81
C SER A 177 -20.30 19.26 -26.10
N GLU A 178 -19.23 19.02 -26.86
CA GLU A 178 -19.24 18.26 -28.13
C GLU A 178 -18.74 16.82 -27.97
N LEU A 179 -18.30 16.43 -26.77
CA LEU A 179 -17.86 15.06 -26.50
C LEU A 179 -19.07 14.09 -26.51
N PRO A 180 -18.93 12.89 -27.12
CA PRO A 180 -19.97 11.88 -27.10
C PRO A 180 -20.35 11.55 -25.66
N ARG A 181 -21.64 11.55 -25.33
CA ARG A 181 -22.13 11.14 -24.00
C ARG A 181 -22.37 9.64 -23.98
N GLU A 182 -22.15 9.05 -22.83
CA GLU A 182 -22.31 7.61 -22.60
C GLU A 182 -23.69 7.10 -23.01
N SER A 183 -23.73 5.90 -23.60
CA SER A 183 -24.99 5.22 -23.87
C SER A 183 -25.62 4.74 -22.55
N GLN A 184 -26.77 5.29 -22.19
CA GLN A 184 -27.46 5.05 -20.91
C GLN A 184 -28.19 3.69 -20.84
N GLU A 185 -27.87 2.75 -21.75
CA GLU A 185 -28.64 1.52 -21.93
C GLU A 185 -27.78 0.28 -21.69
N GLY A 186 -28.06 -0.43 -20.59
CA GLY A 186 -27.41 -1.71 -20.30
C GLY A 186 -27.63 -2.19 -18.87
N LEU A 187 -27.55 -3.50 -18.68
CA LEU A 187 -27.64 -4.11 -17.35
C LEU A 187 -26.42 -3.74 -16.48
N GLY A 188 -25.23 -3.59 -17.08
CA GLY A 188 -24.02 -3.11 -16.39
C GLY A 188 -24.16 -1.66 -15.88
N TYR A 189 -24.68 -0.76 -16.71
CA TYR A 189 -24.93 0.63 -16.32
C TYR A 189 -25.87 0.73 -15.10
N LYS A 190 -26.98 -0.03 -15.11
CA LYS A 190 -27.93 -0.08 -13.98
C LYS A 190 -27.29 -0.64 -12.70
N ILE A 191 -26.51 -1.72 -12.81
CA ILE A 191 -25.83 -2.31 -11.64
C ILE A 191 -24.82 -1.32 -11.05
N ILE A 192 -24.05 -0.61 -11.87
CA ILE A 192 -23.09 0.38 -11.38
C ILE A 192 -23.82 1.56 -10.71
N HIS A 193 -24.82 2.16 -11.38
CA HIS A 193 -25.53 3.34 -10.89
C HIS A 193 -26.49 3.08 -9.73
N GLN A 194 -26.89 1.84 -9.47
CA GLN A 194 -27.70 1.49 -8.29
C GLN A 194 -26.86 0.82 -7.21
N GLY A 195 -25.91 -0.03 -7.59
CA GLY A 195 -25.04 -0.80 -6.71
C GLY A 195 -23.98 0.02 -6.00
N TYR A 196 -23.49 1.13 -6.59
CA TYR A 196 -22.46 1.97 -5.95
C TYR A 196 -22.93 2.51 -4.59
N ARG A 197 -24.22 2.82 -4.42
CA ARG A 197 -24.78 3.31 -3.15
C ARG A 197 -24.67 2.27 -2.04
N VAL A 198 -25.03 1.02 -2.35
CA VAL A 198 -24.91 -0.11 -1.41
C VAL A 198 -23.43 -0.34 -1.07
N TRP A 199 -22.57 -0.32 -2.09
CA TRP A 199 -21.14 -0.46 -1.91
C TRP A 199 -20.55 0.65 -1.03
N TRP A 200 -20.94 1.91 -1.19
CA TRP A 200 -20.48 3.02 -0.34
C TRP A 200 -20.95 2.87 1.11
N VAL A 201 -22.18 2.42 1.35
CA VAL A 201 -22.66 2.14 2.72
C VAL A 201 -21.78 1.08 3.38
N VAL A 202 -21.52 -0.03 2.70
CA VAL A 202 -20.63 -1.10 3.20
C VAL A 202 -19.20 -0.58 3.38
N THR A 203 -18.72 0.27 2.47
CA THR A 203 -17.38 0.86 2.54
C THR A 203 -17.22 1.84 3.70
N ILE A 204 -18.25 2.63 4.04
CA ILE A 204 -18.23 3.53 5.21
C ILE A 204 -18.19 2.73 6.52
N ILE A 205 -19.00 1.67 6.61
CA ILE A 205 -18.97 0.74 7.75
C ILE A 205 -17.60 0.07 7.83
N GLY A 206 -17.11 -0.44 6.70
CA GLY A 206 -15.80 -1.07 6.57
C GLY A 206 -14.65 -0.12 6.93
N PHE A 207 -14.71 1.15 6.53
CA PHE A 207 -13.71 2.15 6.89
C PHE A 207 -13.69 2.40 8.41
N SER A 208 -14.87 2.47 9.03
CA SER A 208 -14.98 2.59 10.48
C SER A 208 -14.38 1.36 11.19
N LEU A 209 -14.65 0.15 10.67
CA LEU A 209 -14.04 -1.09 11.16
C LEU A 209 -12.53 -1.17 10.88
N GLY A 210 -12.06 -0.67 9.75
CA GLY A 210 -10.63 -0.59 9.42
C GLY A 210 -9.88 0.30 10.41
N ILE A 211 -10.45 1.46 10.77
CA ILE A 211 -9.89 2.30 11.83
C ILE A 211 -9.91 1.58 13.18
N LEU A 212 -10.99 0.87 13.52
CA LEU A 212 -11.06 0.09 14.75
C LEU A 212 -10.05 -1.07 14.78
N LEU A 213 -9.83 -1.74 13.65
CA LEU A 213 -8.79 -2.75 13.50
C LEU A 213 -7.41 -2.17 13.78
N LEU A 214 -7.08 -1.01 13.21
CA LEU A 214 -5.82 -0.30 13.51
C LEU A 214 -5.69 0.00 15.01
N ILE A 215 -6.78 0.40 15.68
CA ILE A 215 -6.78 0.64 17.13
C ILE A 215 -6.59 -0.66 17.91
N TRP A 216 -7.22 -1.77 17.50
CA TRP A 216 -7.09 -3.06 18.17
C TRP A 216 -5.70 -3.66 17.98
N TYR A 217 -5.14 -3.63 16.78
CA TYR A 217 -3.75 -4.02 16.52
C TYR A 217 -2.78 -3.17 17.36
N ALA A 218 -3.06 -1.88 17.55
CA ALA A 218 -2.25 -1.02 18.42
C ALA A 218 -2.34 -1.39 19.92
N GLN A 219 -3.42 -2.04 20.36
CA GLN A 219 -3.63 -2.44 21.75
C GLN A 219 -3.07 -3.83 22.03
N ASP A 220 -3.21 -4.74 21.07
CA ASP A 220 -2.77 -6.12 21.15
C ASP A 220 -2.19 -6.50 19.78
N PRO A 221 -0.86 -6.58 19.65
CA PRO A 221 -0.26 -6.89 18.36
C PRO A 221 -0.38 -8.34 17.92
N GLU A 222 -0.72 -9.25 18.85
CA GLU A 222 -1.02 -10.65 18.53
C GLU A 222 -2.49 -10.83 18.15
N TYR A 223 -3.31 -9.78 18.31
CA TYR A 223 -4.69 -9.80 17.88
C TYR A 223 -4.76 -10.09 16.39
N SER A 224 -5.43 -11.18 16.03
CA SER A 224 -5.81 -11.49 14.65
C SER A 224 -7.31 -11.80 14.64
N PRO A 225 -8.12 -11.16 13.76
CA PRO A 225 -9.55 -11.44 13.71
C PRO A 225 -9.80 -12.90 13.32
N SER A 226 -10.47 -13.65 14.19
CA SER A 226 -10.82 -15.05 13.91
C SER A 226 -11.91 -15.13 12.84
N LEU A 227 -11.91 -16.20 12.04
CA LEU A 227 -12.95 -16.41 11.03
C LEU A 227 -14.23 -16.91 11.69
N VAL A 228 -15.13 -15.99 12.03
CA VAL A 228 -16.42 -16.27 12.67
C VAL A 228 -17.55 -15.78 11.76
N TRP A 229 -18.64 -16.55 11.68
CA TRP A 229 -19.81 -16.20 10.84
C TRP A 229 -21.00 -15.66 11.62
N ASP A 230 -20.94 -15.63 12.96
CA ASP A 230 -21.99 -15.04 13.80
C ASP A 230 -21.94 -13.50 13.73
N PRO A 231 -22.92 -12.84 13.06
CA PRO A 231 -22.89 -11.40 12.79
C PRO A 231 -23.04 -10.54 14.06
N PHE A 232 -23.42 -11.11 15.19
CA PHE A 232 -23.54 -10.40 16.47
C PHE A 232 -22.24 -10.37 17.27
N THR A 233 -21.22 -11.09 16.82
CA THR A 233 -19.87 -11.02 17.37
C THR A 233 -19.03 -9.97 16.66
N ARG A 234 -18.01 -9.42 17.34
CA ARG A 234 -17.07 -8.48 16.74
C ARG A 234 -16.40 -9.08 15.50
N ASP A 235 -15.81 -10.26 15.65
CA ASP A 235 -15.05 -10.92 14.58
C ASP A 235 -15.97 -11.38 13.42
N GLY A 236 -17.22 -11.72 13.72
CA GLY A 236 -18.21 -11.99 12.68
C GLY A 236 -18.67 -10.75 11.93
N LEU A 237 -18.80 -9.60 12.59
CA LEU A 237 -19.06 -8.33 11.90
C LEU A 237 -17.91 -7.97 10.94
N ILE A 238 -16.66 -8.12 11.39
CA ILE A 238 -15.46 -7.91 10.56
C ILE A 238 -15.50 -8.84 9.34
N THR A 239 -15.74 -10.13 9.55
CA THR A 239 -15.83 -11.14 8.49
C THR A 239 -16.92 -10.80 7.47
N TRP A 240 -18.14 -10.51 7.92
CA TRP A 240 -19.26 -10.19 7.03
C TRP A 240 -19.02 -8.92 6.22
N VAL A 241 -18.56 -7.84 6.87
CA VAL A 241 -18.33 -6.57 6.17
C VAL A 241 -17.20 -6.70 5.16
N GLY A 242 -16.09 -7.35 5.54
CA GLY A 242 -14.97 -7.59 4.64
C GLY A 242 -15.36 -8.46 3.43
N PHE A 243 -16.00 -9.60 3.70
CA PHE A 243 -16.44 -10.52 2.64
C PHE A 243 -17.46 -9.89 1.70
N MET A 244 -18.51 -9.26 2.23
CA MET A 244 -19.54 -8.61 1.42
C MET A 244 -18.98 -7.40 0.65
N GLY A 245 -18.10 -6.63 1.27
CA GLY A 245 -17.42 -5.51 0.63
C GLY A 245 -16.60 -5.94 -0.58
N THR A 246 -15.81 -7.01 -0.44
CA THR A 246 -15.07 -7.59 -1.56
C THR A 246 -15.99 -8.17 -2.62
N LEU A 247 -17.04 -8.90 -2.24
CA LEU A 247 -17.99 -9.46 -3.20
C LEU A 247 -18.68 -8.37 -4.03
N LEU A 248 -19.13 -7.29 -3.38
CA LEU A 248 -19.71 -6.13 -4.06
C LEU A 248 -18.68 -5.45 -4.98
N SER A 249 -17.42 -5.34 -4.56
CA SER A 249 -16.34 -4.79 -5.39
C SER A 249 -16.11 -5.64 -6.64
N ILE A 250 -16.10 -6.97 -6.52
CA ILE A 250 -15.98 -7.89 -7.65
C ILE A 250 -17.19 -7.74 -8.60
N ILE A 251 -18.41 -7.66 -8.06
CA ILE A 251 -19.63 -7.45 -8.87
C ILE A 251 -19.55 -6.13 -9.63
N LEU A 252 -19.15 -5.03 -8.97
CA LEU A 252 -18.98 -3.73 -9.61
C LEU A 252 -17.91 -3.76 -10.70
N TYR A 253 -16.76 -4.39 -10.45
CA TYR A 253 -15.68 -4.52 -11.44
C TYR A 253 -16.10 -5.36 -12.65
N ILE A 254 -16.75 -6.51 -12.45
CA ILE A 254 -17.23 -7.34 -13.57
C ILE A 254 -18.28 -6.57 -14.38
N SER A 255 -19.15 -5.82 -13.71
CA SER A 255 -20.17 -4.99 -14.35
C SER A 255 -19.56 -3.83 -15.14
N SER A 256 -18.44 -3.25 -14.68
CA SER A 256 -17.70 -2.22 -15.40
C SER A 256 -16.83 -2.78 -16.52
N LYS A 257 -16.46 -4.06 -16.50
CA LYS A 257 -15.67 -4.68 -17.58
C LYS A 257 -16.43 -4.81 -18.91
N ASN A 258 -17.76 -4.92 -18.86
CA ASN A 258 -18.61 -4.83 -20.05
C ASN A 258 -18.69 -3.41 -20.64
N PHE A 259 -18.15 -2.42 -19.93
CA PHE A 259 -18.22 -1.00 -20.21
C PHE A 259 -16.86 -0.42 -20.65
N ILE A 260 -15.74 -1.03 -20.23
CA ILE A 260 -14.36 -0.68 -20.64
C ILE A 260 -14.07 -0.92 -22.14
N ARG A 261 -14.98 -1.55 -22.91
CA ARG A 261 -14.82 -1.66 -24.37
C ARG A 261 -15.10 -0.34 -25.12
N ASP A 262 -15.67 0.67 -24.45
CA ASP A 262 -16.04 1.97 -25.03
C ASP A 262 -15.30 3.17 -24.40
N ASP A 263 -14.15 2.96 -23.75
CA ASP A 263 -13.28 4.05 -23.23
C ASP A 263 -12.52 4.80 -24.36
N THR A 264 -13.22 5.18 -25.43
CA THR A 264 -12.77 6.20 -26.39
C THR A 264 -13.33 7.56 -25.99
N GLU A 265 -12.47 8.40 -25.41
CA GLU A 265 -12.52 9.88 -25.31
C GLU A 265 -13.76 10.57 -24.69
N ALA A 266 -14.83 9.86 -24.34
CA ALA A 266 -16.12 10.42 -23.89
C ALA A 266 -16.18 10.83 -22.39
N THR A 267 -15.33 10.29 -21.52
CA THR A 267 -15.55 10.31 -20.06
C THR A 267 -15.05 11.56 -19.32
N ILE A 268 -14.57 12.62 -19.98
CA ILE A 268 -14.05 13.81 -19.25
C ILE A 268 -15.15 14.85 -18.97
N GLY A 269 -16.20 14.92 -19.80
CA GLY A 269 -17.20 16.00 -19.72
C GLY A 269 -18.18 15.93 -18.55
N ASP A 270 -18.62 14.74 -18.16
CA ASP A 270 -19.62 14.57 -17.08
C ASP A 270 -19.00 14.62 -15.67
N LYS A 271 -17.67 14.48 -15.57
CA LYS A 271 -16.91 14.37 -14.31
C LYS A 271 -16.92 15.63 -13.42
N LEU A 272 -17.20 16.81 -13.97
CA LEU A 272 -17.11 18.07 -13.24
C LEU A 272 -18.47 18.63 -12.77
N ASN A 273 -19.58 18.10 -13.28
CA ASN A 273 -20.90 18.70 -13.06
C ASN A 273 -21.83 17.89 -12.14
N SER A 274 -21.48 16.64 -11.78
CA SER A 274 -22.31 15.77 -10.93
C SER A 274 -21.51 15.07 -9.84
N PHE A 275 -21.91 15.30 -8.59
CA PHE A 275 -21.35 14.61 -7.41
C PHE A 275 -21.64 13.09 -7.45
N ASP A 276 -22.83 12.71 -7.95
CA ASP A 276 -23.22 11.30 -8.09
C ASP A 276 -22.28 10.57 -9.08
N GLU A 277 -21.93 11.22 -10.19
CA GLU A 277 -21.01 10.65 -11.18
C GLU A 277 -19.60 10.47 -10.60
N THR A 278 -19.18 11.44 -9.78
CA THR A 278 -17.89 11.36 -9.06
C THR A 278 -17.86 10.16 -8.11
N LEU A 279 -18.95 9.90 -7.38
CA LEU A 279 -19.07 8.76 -6.46
C LEU A 279 -19.10 7.42 -7.20
N VAL A 280 -19.79 7.35 -8.34
CA VAL A 280 -19.84 6.15 -9.19
C VAL A 280 -18.44 5.82 -9.72
N HIS A 281 -17.74 6.83 -10.25
CA HIS A 281 -16.41 6.64 -10.80
C HIS A 281 -15.40 6.23 -9.73
N ALA A 282 -15.44 6.89 -8.56
CA ALA A 282 -14.59 6.54 -7.42
C ALA A 282 -14.83 5.09 -6.95
N ALA A 283 -16.08 4.65 -6.88
CA ALA A 283 -16.42 3.27 -6.55
C ALA A 283 -15.90 2.27 -7.60
N SER A 284 -16.07 2.57 -8.89
CA SER A 284 -15.60 1.72 -9.99
C SER A 284 -14.07 1.62 -10.06
N GLU A 285 -13.37 2.75 -9.90
CA GLU A 285 -11.91 2.82 -9.81
C GLU A 285 -11.37 2.01 -8.63
N THR A 286 -12.07 2.09 -7.49
CA THR A 286 -11.69 1.35 -6.28
C THR A 286 -11.94 -0.14 -6.46
N ALA A 287 -13.12 -0.53 -6.97
CA ALA A 287 -13.49 -1.92 -7.23
C ALA A 287 -12.49 -2.62 -8.18
N PHE A 288 -12.00 -1.92 -9.20
CA PHE A 288 -10.90 -2.40 -10.05
C PHE A 288 -9.64 -2.72 -9.24
N VAL A 289 -9.22 -1.83 -8.34
CA VAL A 289 -8.05 -2.06 -7.48
C VAL A 289 -8.30 -3.24 -6.54
N THR A 290 -9.44 -3.29 -5.86
CA THR A 290 -9.83 -4.37 -4.94
C THR A 290 -9.75 -5.74 -5.59
N PHE A 291 -10.29 -5.91 -6.80
CA PHE A 291 -10.25 -7.20 -7.51
C PHE A 291 -8.82 -7.75 -7.63
N TRP A 292 -7.88 -6.89 -8.00
CA TRP A 292 -6.49 -7.30 -8.18
C TRP A 292 -5.72 -7.42 -6.86
N VAL A 293 -6.05 -6.63 -5.84
CA VAL A 293 -5.50 -6.79 -4.48
C VAL A 293 -5.89 -8.16 -3.93
N VAL A 294 -7.17 -8.54 -4.03
CA VAL A 294 -7.65 -9.87 -3.61
C VAL A 294 -6.89 -10.97 -4.35
N LEU A 295 -6.72 -10.84 -5.67
CA LEU A 295 -5.95 -11.82 -6.43
C LEU A 295 -4.50 -11.92 -5.94
N ALA A 296 -3.87 -10.80 -5.59
CA ALA A 296 -2.51 -10.78 -5.10
C ALA A 296 -2.38 -11.44 -3.71
N TYR A 297 -3.30 -11.16 -2.78
CA TYR A 297 -3.39 -11.86 -1.48
C TYR A 297 -3.58 -13.36 -1.68
N LEU A 298 -4.52 -13.78 -2.54
CA LEU A 298 -4.74 -15.19 -2.81
C LEU A 298 -3.48 -15.87 -3.38
N ILE A 299 -2.77 -15.23 -4.31
CA ILE A 299 -1.52 -15.79 -4.86
C ILE A 299 -0.47 -15.96 -3.77
N PHE A 300 -0.34 -14.98 -2.87
CA PHE A 300 0.60 -15.03 -1.76
C PHE A 300 0.24 -16.14 -0.76
N GLU A 301 -0.98 -16.12 -0.24
CA GLU A 301 -1.46 -17.07 0.77
C GLU A 301 -1.46 -18.51 0.25
N PHE A 302 -1.92 -18.73 -0.98
CA PHE A 302 -1.82 -20.05 -1.59
C PHE A 302 -0.37 -20.44 -1.86
N GLY A 303 0.50 -19.50 -2.21
CA GLY A 303 1.94 -19.75 -2.36
C GLY A 303 2.55 -20.29 -1.07
N MET A 304 2.25 -19.65 0.07
CA MET A 304 2.65 -20.10 1.40
C MET A 304 2.08 -21.48 1.71
N LEU A 305 0.75 -21.65 1.57
CA LEU A 305 0.04 -22.91 1.83
C LEU A 305 0.62 -24.10 1.03
N PHE A 306 0.88 -23.92 -0.28
CA PHE A 306 1.39 -24.97 -1.15
C PHE A 306 2.88 -25.24 -0.99
N SER A 307 3.67 -24.23 -0.61
CA SER A 307 5.10 -24.40 -0.35
C SER A 307 5.37 -25.16 0.95
N GLY A 308 4.44 -25.10 1.91
CA GLY A 308 4.61 -25.64 3.25
C GLY A 308 5.69 -24.93 4.07
N ILE A 309 6.18 -23.79 3.59
CA ILE A 309 7.10 -22.92 4.32
C ILE A 309 6.29 -22.28 5.43
N SER A 310 6.67 -22.57 6.68
CA SER A 310 6.06 -21.90 7.81
C SER A 310 6.65 -20.50 7.98
N GLU A 311 5.89 -19.63 8.63
CA GLU A 311 6.35 -18.29 8.99
C GLU A 311 7.67 -18.33 9.80
N SER A 312 7.85 -19.33 10.66
CA SER A 312 9.07 -19.52 11.43
C SER A 312 10.25 -20.07 10.61
N ASP A 313 10.02 -20.68 9.45
CA ASP A 313 11.10 -21.06 8.53
C ASP A 313 11.73 -19.83 7.86
N LEU A 314 10.96 -18.75 7.69
CA LEU A 314 11.45 -17.48 7.16
C LEU A 314 12.34 -16.72 8.15
N SER A 315 12.21 -16.98 9.45
CA SER A 315 13.01 -16.34 10.51
C SER A 315 14.26 -17.11 10.91
N GLN A 316 14.54 -18.28 10.31
CA GLN A 316 15.76 -19.06 10.55
C GLN A 316 16.99 -18.45 9.85
N GLY A 317 17.40 -17.27 10.30
CA GLY A 317 18.64 -16.61 9.89
C GLY A 317 19.29 -15.99 11.12
N GLY A 318 20.45 -16.51 11.54
CA GLY A 318 21.16 -16.07 12.75
C GLY A 318 21.67 -14.62 12.69
N ALA A 319 22.68 -14.25 13.48
CA ALA A 319 23.17 -12.87 13.53
C ALA A 319 24.12 -12.46 12.37
N GLY A 320 24.29 -13.31 11.36
CA GLY A 320 25.29 -13.13 10.30
C GLY A 320 24.86 -12.24 9.12
N ALA A 321 25.80 -11.98 8.22
CA ALA A 321 25.59 -11.25 6.96
C ALA A 321 24.47 -11.87 6.10
N GLU A 322 24.32 -13.19 6.16
CA GLU A 322 23.24 -13.93 5.50
C GLU A 322 21.85 -13.51 5.98
N ALA A 323 21.66 -13.22 7.27
CA ALA A 323 20.37 -12.79 7.80
C ALA A 323 19.99 -11.41 7.32
N VAL A 324 20.95 -10.49 7.16
CA VAL A 324 20.69 -9.16 6.56
C VAL A 324 20.15 -9.30 5.13
N VAL A 325 20.72 -10.22 4.35
CA VAL A 325 20.30 -10.46 2.96
C VAL A 325 18.96 -11.17 2.90
N VAL A 326 18.77 -12.22 3.70
CA VAL A 326 17.50 -12.96 3.77
C VAL A 326 16.37 -12.04 4.22
N ALA A 327 16.60 -11.23 5.25
CA ALA A 327 15.62 -10.27 5.76
C ALA A 327 15.23 -9.21 4.70
N ALA A 328 16.19 -8.73 3.90
CA ALA A 328 15.90 -7.86 2.76
C ALA A 328 15.07 -8.56 1.67
N ILE A 329 15.41 -9.83 1.36
CA ILE A 329 14.69 -10.63 0.36
C ILE A 329 13.24 -10.89 0.80
N ILE A 330 13.03 -11.19 2.09
CA ILE A 330 11.69 -11.34 2.67
C ILE A 330 10.90 -10.03 2.53
N GLY A 331 11.57 -8.88 2.69
CA GLY A 331 10.97 -7.56 2.47
C GLY A 331 10.51 -7.31 1.03
N LEU A 332 11.02 -8.05 0.03
CA LEU A 332 10.52 -7.94 -1.35
C LEU A 332 9.09 -8.47 -1.51
N VAL A 333 8.62 -9.27 -0.55
CA VAL A 333 7.31 -9.89 -0.58
C VAL A 333 6.30 -8.87 -0.04
N PRO A 334 5.38 -8.36 -0.89
CA PRO A 334 4.42 -7.36 -0.46
C PRO A 334 3.44 -7.94 0.56
N GLY A 335 3.03 -7.10 1.50
CA GLY A 335 2.11 -7.45 2.58
C GLY A 335 2.73 -7.23 3.96
N CYS A 336 1.87 -7.11 4.97
CA CYS A 336 2.32 -6.95 6.36
C CYS A 336 2.83 -8.25 6.99
N GLY A 337 2.33 -9.42 6.58
CA GLY A 337 2.69 -10.74 7.13
C GLY A 337 4.21 -11.01 7.19
N PRO A 338 4.94 -10.99 6.05
CA PRO A 338 6.40 -11.19 6.05
C PRO A 338 7.17 -10.22 6.97
N GLN A 339 6.64 -9.01 7.17
CA GLN A 339 7.24 -8.01 8.06
C GLN A 339 6.96 -8.31 9.53
N ILE A 340 5.71 -8.67 9.85
CA ILE A 340 5.29 -9.07 11.21
C ILE A 340 6.17 -10.22 11.69
N ILE A 341 6.38 -11.23 10.85
CA ILE A 341 7.24 -12.38 11.16
C ILE A 341 8.66 -11.95 11.50
N ALA A 342 9.26 -11.07 10.69
CA ALA A 342 10.62 -10.58 10.91
C ALA A 342 10.73 -9.77 12.21
N ILE A 343 9.71 -8.96 12.54
CA ILE A 343 9.66 -8.17 13.76
C ILE A 343 9.44 -9.06 14.99
N SER A 344 8.50 -10.00 14.95
CA SER A 344 8.25 -10.94 16.04
C SER A 344 9.49 -11.79 16.32
N ALA A 345 10.16 -12.29 15.28
CA ALA A 345 11.41 -13.04 15.43
C ALA A 345 12.56 -12.18 16.01
N TYR A 346 12.58 -10.87 15.73
CA TYR A 346 13.49 -9.96 16.41
C TYR A 346 13.12 -9.79 17.89
N VAL A 347 11.84 -9.59 18.23
CA VAL A 347 11.38 -9.49 19.63
C VAL A 347 11.71 -10.76 20.42
N GLU A 348 11.66 -11.93 19.79
CA GLU A 348 12.05 -13.22 20.39
C GLU A 348 13.57 -13.46 20.47
N GLY A 349 14.40 -12.53 19.99
CA GLY A 349 15.86 -12.66 19.98
C GLY A 349 16.42 -13.64 18.93
N ILE A 350 15.60 -14.04 17.96
CA ILE A 350 16.00 -14.96 16.86
C ILE A 350 16.74 -14.17 15.78
N VAL A 351 16.21 -13.01 15.40
CA VAL A 351 16.74 -12.15 14.34
C VAL A 351 17.51 -10.98 14.93
N SER A 352 18.64 -10.62 14.31
CA SER A 352 19.48 -9.50 14.75
C SER A 352 18.94 -8.13 14.30
N PHE A 353 19.21 -7.08 15.08
CA PHE A 353 18.87 -5.70 14.72
C PHE A 353 19.29 -5.25 13.30
N PRO A 354 20.50 -5.58 12.78
CA PRO A 354 20.86 -5.29 11.39
C PRO A 354 19.92 -5.91 10.36
N ALA A 355 19.47 -7.15 10.62
CA ALA A 355 18.51 -7.84 9.77
C ALA A 355 17.11 -7.22 9.88
N LEU A 356 16.68 -6.84 11.10
CA LEU A 356 15.44 -6.10 11.32
C LEU A 356 15.41 -4.79 10.51
N VAL A 357 16.46 -3.97 10.59
CA VAL A 357 16.53 -2.69 9.86
C VAL A 357 16.54 -2.93 8.35
N SER A 358 17.24 -3.96 7.88
CA SER A 358 17.25 -4.37 6.48
C SER A 358 15.83 -4.74 5.99
N ASN A 359 15.11 -5.57 6.75
CA ASN A 359 13.71 -5.90 6.42
C ASN A 359 12.80 -4.65 6.45
N ALA A 360 12.92 -3.83 7.49
CA ALA A 360 12.10 -2.63 7.69
C ALA A 360 12.23 -1.62 6.54
N ILE A 361 13.43 -1.45 5.98
CA ILE A 361 13.67 -0.53 4.84
C ILE A 361 13.24 -1.16 3.51
N SER A 362 13.41 -2.49 3.36
CA SER A 362 13.10 -3.18 2.10
C SER A 362 11.61 -3.48 1.93
N GLN A 363 10.82 -3.46 3.00
CA GLN A 363 9.42 -3.85 2.95
C GLN A 363 8.52 -2.70 2.50
N ASP A 364 7.78 -2.94 1.42
CA ASP A 364 6.86 -1.99 0.80
C ASP A 364 5.44 -2.04 1.42
N GLY A 365 5.13 -3.07 2.22
CA GLY A 365 3.85 -3.29 2.88
C GLY A 365 2.68 -3.49 1.91
N ASP A 366 1.45 -3.32 2.39
CA ASP A 366 0.26 -3.44 1.53
C ASP A 366 0.11 -2.30 0.51
N ALA A 367 0.86 -1.21 0.71
CA ALA A 367 0.87 -0.10 -0.22
C ALA A 367 1.40 -0.50 -1.60
N LEU A 368 2.25 -1.53 -1.71
CA LEU A 368 2.73 -1.98 -3.02
C LEU A 368 1.60 -2.50 -3.91
N PHE A 369 0.53 -3.09 -3.37
CA PHE A 369 -0.53 -3.70 -4.19
C PHE A 369 -1.25 -2.69 -5.09
N PRO A 370 -1.78 -1.55 -4.61
CA PRO A 370 -2.34 -0.52 -5.48
C PRO A 370 -1.37 -0.06 -6.59
N LEU A 371 -0.08 0.11 -6.26
CA LEU A 371 0.94 0.52 -7.23
C LEU A 371 1.21 -0.57 -8.28
N LEU A 372 1.27 -1.83 -7.86
CA LEU A 372 1.46 -2.98 -8.74
C LEU A 372 0.32 -3.09 -9.76
N VAL A 373 -0.91 -2.85 -9.32
CA VAL A 373 -2.11 -2.93 -10.17
C VAL A 373 -2.14 -1.80 -11.20
N ARG A 374 -1.84 -0.56 -10.78
CA ARG A 374 -1.96 0.62 -11.64
C ARG A 374 -0.71 0.90 -12.47
N HIS A 375 0.47 0.57 -11.97
CA HIS A 375 1.74 0.89 -12.61
C HIS A 375 2.82 -0.19 -12.32
N LYS A 376 2.61 -1.40 -12.86
CA LYS A 376 3.48 -2.58 -12.70
C LYS A 376 4.99 -2.29 -12.75
N LYS A 377 5.45 -1.52 -13.74
CA LYS A 377 6.88 -1.17 -13.88
C LYS A 377 7.39 -0.34 -12.71
N ALA A 378 6.57 0.57 -12.19
CA ALA A 378 6.96 1.39 -11.03
C ALA A 378 7.05 0.55 -9.77
N SER A 379 6.09 -0.36 -9.56
CA SER A 379 6.10 -1.27 -8.41
C SER A 379 7.33 -2.19 -8.42
N ILE A 380 7.62 -2.88 -9.54
CA ILE A 380 8.80 -3.77 -9.62
C ILE A 380 10.10 -3.00 -9.37
N TRP A 381 10.26 -1.83 -10.00
CA TRP A 381 11.43 -1.02 -9.75
C TRP A 381 11.45 -0.44 -8.35
N ALA A 382 10.30 -0.10 -7.75
CA ALA A 382 10.25 0.45 -6.40
C ALA A 382 10.86 -0.51 -5.41
N THR A 383 10.44 -1.78 -5.44
CA THR A 383 11.00 -2.84 -4.60
C THR A 383 12.51 -2.96 -4.77
N VAL A 384 13.05 -2.91 -5.99
CA VAL A 384 14.50 -2.91 -6.21
C VAL A 384 15.20 -1.68 -5.59
N HIS A 385 14.57 -0.50 -5.71
CA HIS A 385 15.12 0.76 -5.18
C HIS A 385 14.99 0.90 -3.66
N THR A 386 14.08 0.17 -3.01
CA THR A 386 13.96 0.10 -1.54
C THR A 386 14.89 -0.96 -0.94
N THR A 387 15.14 -2.07 -1.63
CA THR A 387 16.08 -3.11 -1.17
C THR A 387 17.55 -2.67 -1.20
N LEU A 388 17.94 -1.84 -2.17
CA LEU A 388 19.32 -1.36 -2.25
C LEU A 388 19.77 -0.59 -0.99
N PRO A 389 19.06 0.47 -0.53
CA PRO A 389 19.40 1.14 0.71
C PRO A 389 19.20 0.24 1.93
N ALA A 390 18.25 -0.71 1.89
CA ALA A 390 18.06 -1.68 2.97
C ALA A 390 19.33 -2.49 3.25
N LEU A 391 19.91 -3.10 2.21
CA LEU A 391 21.14 -3.88 2.34
C LEU A 391 22.31 -3.00 2.79
N ILE A 392 22.45 -1.80 2.24
CA ILE A 392 23.52 -0.85 2.61
C ILE A 392 23.44 -0.54 4.11
N VAL A 393 22.25 -0.19 4.60
CA VAL A 393 22.04 0.21 6.00
C VAL A 393 22.13 -1.00 6.92
N GLY A 394 21.59 -2.16 6.53
CA GLY A 394 21.71 -3.41 7.27
C GLY A 394 23.17 -3.82 7.47
N PHE A 395 23.99 -3.85 6.41
CA PHE A 395 25.42 -4.15 6.54
C PHE A 395 26.19 -3.09 7.31
N LEU A 396 25.82 -1.81 7.19
CA LEU A 396 26.41 -0.75 8.00
C LEU A 396 26.14 -0.97 9.49
N PHE A 397 24.92 -1.32 9.88
CA PHE A 397 24.58 -1.62 11.28
C PHE A 397 25.24 -2.90 11.77
N MET A 398 25.37 -3.92 10.92
CA MET A 398 26.14 -5.12 11.26
C MET A 398 27.57 -4.75 11.66
N TRP A 399 28.26 -3.95 10.84
CA TRP A 399 29.61 -3.46 11.16
C TRP A 399 29.65 -2.56 12.41
N LEU A 400 28.67 -1.66 12.57
CA LEU A 400 28.61 -0.77 13.74
C LEU A 400 28.42 -1.53 15.06
N LEU A 401 27.59 -2.59 15.07
CA LEU A 401 27.34 -3.37 16.27
C LEU A 401 28.56 -4.23 16.65
N ASP A 402 29.32 -4.73 15.67
CA ASP A 402 30.58 -5.44 15.91
C ASP A 402 31.64 -4.53 16.55
N GLU A 403 31.79 -3.30 16.03
CA GLU A 403 32.78 -2.33 16.49
C GLU A 403 32.40 -1.69 17.84
N TYR A 404 31.11 -1.42 18.07
CA TYR A 404 30.62 -0.72 19.25
C TYR A 404 29.67 -1.60 20.07
N GLN A 405 30.23 -2.41 20.98
CA GLN A 405 29.46 -3.33 21.83
C GLN A 405 28.33 -2.67 22.64
N ILE A 406 28.48 -1.39 23.03
CA ILE A 406 27.43 -0.61 23.70
C ILE A 406 26.17 -0.49 22.81
N LEU A 407 26.33 -0.34 21.49
CA LEU A 407 25.20 -0.30 20.57
C LEU A 407 24.52 -1.68 20.49
N ALA A 408 25.28 -2.77 20.54
CA ALA A 408 24.73 -4.11 20.58
C ALA A 408 23.91 -4.35 21.86
N GLU A 409 24.42 -3.93 23.03
CA GLU A 409 23.69 -4.02 24.32
C GLU A 409 22.38 -3.21 24.35
N ILE A 410 22.29 -2.13 23.57
CA ILE A 410 21.11 -1.26 23.52
C ILE A 410 20.09 -1.73 22.48
N LEU A 411 20.56 -2.28 21.36
CA LEU A 411 19.73 -2.54 20.17
C LEU A 411 19.44 -4.02 19.94
N GLN A 412 20.10 -4.95 20.63
CA GLN A 412 19.75 -6.36 20.58
C GLN A 412 18.90 -6.73 21.81
N PRO A 413 17.86 -7.57 21.65
CA PRO A 413 17.08 -8.12 22.76
C PRO A 413 17.89 -9.03 23.69
#